data_AF-A0A4Q3SCL4-F1
#
_entry.id   AF-A0A4Q3SCL4-F1
#
_cell.length_a   1.000
_cell.length_b   1.000
_cell.length_c   1.000
_cell.angle_alpha   90.00
_cell.angle_beta   90.00
_cell.angle_gamma   90.00
#
_symmetry.space_group_name_H-M   'P 1'
#
loop_
_entity.id
_entity.type
_entity.pdbx_description
1 polymer ?
#
loop_
_entity_poly.entity_id
_entity_poly.type
_entity_poly.pdbx_seq_one_letter_code
_entity_poly.pdbx_strand_id
1 'polypeptide(L)'
;MLTGSMARRITLDFLKTESASGLILTTAALAAVLLANSPWAEHYFAFIKHEIPVQIGPFHEVKPVYKWIKDGLMAIFFFVVGLEIKHEILRGELSNPRRLALPVLAAIGGMAAPALVYLLINAGANGSPQGWPTPTATDIAFALAALAVAAPRLPSSLRIFLLTLAIADDLGAVALIAILFTSDVNLYALGGAAAAIGLMALMSQWKTAPYLFYAACFALAWAFCLKSGVNTSLAGVAAAMTVPIDPRKPGHEGPLKHFMESLHPYVAFLILPLFAFAAAGFSFQGLSLST
;
A
#
# COMPACT_ATOMS: atom_id res chain seq x y z
N MET A 1 16.60 33.08 3.28
CA MET A 1 15.23 33.49 2.87
C MET A 1 14.70 32.78 1.61
N LEU A 2 15.41 31.82 0.99
CA LEU A 2 14.93 31.10 -0.21
C LEU A 2 14.21 29.76 0.07
N THR A 3 14.13 29.31 1.32
CA THR A 3 13.52 28.03 1.69
C THR A 3 11.98 28.04 1.69
N GLY A 4 11.36 29.21 1.89
CA GLY A 4 9.90 29.34 2.00
C GLY A 4 9.15 29.24 0.66
N SER A 5 9.74 29.69 -0.46
CA SER A 5 9.08 29.63 -1.78
C SER A 5 9.14 28.25 -2.42
N MET A 6 10.21 27.50 -2.17
CA MET A 6 10.42 26.16 -2.71
C MET A 6 9.57 25.11 -1.97
N ALA A 7 9.53 25.17 -0.63
CA ALA A 7 8.65 24.31 0.18
C ALA A 7 7.16 24.54 -0.14
N ARG A 8 6.77 25.78 -0.45
CA ARG A 8 5.39 26.14 -0.84
C ARG A 8 5.04 25.65 -2.26
N ARG A 9 6.00 25.58 -3.18
CA ARG A 9 5.78 25.00 -4.53
C ARG A 9 5.65 23.48 -4.49
N ILE A 10 6.54 22.80 -3.76
CA ILE A 10 6.50 21.34 -3.59
C ILE A 10 5.17 20.92 -2.95
N THR A 11 4.72 21.62 -1.90
CA THR A 11 3.43 21.32 -1.25
C THR A 11 2.23 21.61 -2.15
N LEU A 12 2.23 22.67 -2.96
CA LEU A 12 1.10 22.96 -3.87
C LEU A 12 1.04 22.02 -5.08
N ASP A 13 2.18 21.67 -5.67
CA ASP A 13 2.22 20.72 -6.78
C ASP A 13 1.94 19.30 -6.29
N PHE A 14 2.43 18.92 -5.10
CA PHE A 14 2.07 17.68 -4.42
C PHE A 14 0.56 17.62 -4.11
N LEU A 15 -0.05 18.70 -3.59
CA LEU A 15 -1.48 18.76 -3.29
C LEU A 15 -2.37 18.72 -4.54
N LYS A 16 -1.95 19.34 -5.65
CA LYS A 16 -2.63 19.20 -6.94
C LYS A 16 -2.54 17.77 -7.47
N THR A 17 -1.40 17.13 -7.26
CA THR A 17 -1.15 15.74 -7.66
C THR A 17 -2.00 14.78 -6.83
N GLU A 18 -2.09 14.98 -5.52
CA GLU A 18 -2.92 14.24 -4.56
C GLU A 18 -4.43 14.40 -4.82
N SER A 19 -4.89 15.62 -5.07
CA SER A 19 -6.31 15.86 -5.38
C SER A 19 -6.67 15.23 -6.75
N ALA A 20 -5.76 15.30 -7.72
CA ALA A 20 -5.95 14.69 -9.03
C ALA A 20 -5.90 13.15 -8.97
N SER A 21 -4.98 12.56 -8.21
CA SER A 21 -4.89 11.12 -8.02
C SER A 21 -6.13 10.59 -7.29
N GLY A 22 -6.60 11.30 -6.27
CA GLY A 22 -7.83 10.99 -5.55
C GLY A 22 -9.09 11.00 -6.44
N LEU A 23 -9.20 11.98 -7.34
CA LEU A 23 -10.29 12.01 -8.32
C LEU A 23 -10.23 10.83 -9.29
N ILE A 24 -9.04 10.49 -9.79
CA ILE A 24 -8.85 9.36 -10.70
C ILE A 24 -9.16 8.03 -10.00
N LEU A 25 -8.71 7.86 -8.75
CA LEU A 25 -9.01 6.71 -7.91
C LEU A 25 -10.51 6.54 -7.71
N THR A 26 -11.20 7.63 -7.33
CA THR A 26 -12.65 7.63 -7.13
C THR A 26 -13.38 7.30 -8.43
N THR A 27 -12.94 7.86 -9.54
CA THR A 27 -13.52 7.59 -10.87
C THR A 27 -13.33 6.13 -11.26
N ALA A 28 -12.16 5.53 -10.99
CA ALA A 28 -11.90 4.12 -11.25
C ALA A 28 -12.77 3.19 -10.40
N ALA A 29 -12.94 3.49 -9.11
CA ALA A 29 -13.82 2.74 -8.22
C ALA A 29 -15.30 2.84 -8.67
N LEU A 30 -15.76 4.05 -9.01
CA LEU A 30 -17.11 4.26 -9.53
C LEU A 30 -17.33 3.53 -10.86
N ALA A 31 -16.35 3.59 -11.77
CA ALA A 31 -16.41 2.85 -13.03
C ALA A 31 -16.55 1.34 -12.81
N ALA A 32 -15.82 0.77 -11.84
CA ALA A 32 -15.93 -0.64 -11.49
C ALA A 32 -17.33 -1.01 -10.97
N VAL A 33 -17.88 -0.21 -10.04
CA VAL A 33 -19.25 -0.41 -9.52
C VAL A 33 -20.28 -0.30 -10.65
N LEU A 34 -20.15 0.70 -11.52
CA LEU A 34 -21.07 0.89 -12.65
C LEU A 34 -21.00 -0.29 -13.62
N LEU A 35 -19.79 -0.72 -14.02
CA LEU A 35 -19.62 -1.86 -14.92
C LEU A 35 -20.16 -3.16 -14.32
N ALA A 36 -19.85 -3.43 -13.05
CA ALA A 36 -20.31 -4.61 -12.32
C ALA A 36 -21.85 -4.73 -12.21
N ASN A 37 -22.57 -3.63 -12.42
CA ASN A 37 -24.04 -3.55 -12.33
C ASN A 37 -24.71 -3.13 -13.65
N SER A 38 -23.97 -3.14 -14.74
CA SER A 38 -24.45 -2.80 -16.09
C SER A 38 -24.65 -4.06 -16.95
N PRO A 39 -25.19 -3.94 -18.17
CA PRO A 39 -25.20 -5.04 -19.14
C PRO A 39 -23.81 -5.61 -19.47
N TRP A 40 -22.72 -4.89 -19.14
CA TRP A 40 -21.34 -5.35 -19.33
C TRP A 40 -20.76 -6.06 -18.11
N ALA A 41 -21.55 -6.32 -17.06
CA ALA A 41 -21.09 -6.98 -15.83
C ALA A 41 -20.41 -8.33 -16.11
N GLU A 42 -20.95 -9.14 -17.03
CA GLU A 42 -20.36 -10.42 -17.41
C GLU A 42 -18.95 -10.25 -17.97
N HIS A 43 -18.74 -9.29 -18.89
CA HIS A 43 -17.42 -9.01 -19.45
C HIS A 43 -16.44 -8.48 -18.40
N TYR A 44 -16.90 -7.60 -17.51
CA TYR A 44 -16.10 -7.09 -16.41
C TYR A 44 -15.63 -8.22 -15.49
N PHE A 45 -16.54 -9.07 -15.01
CA PHE A 45 -16.17 -10.18 -14.14
C PHE A 45 -15.37 -11.26 -14.87
N ALA A 46 -15.63 -11.50 -16.15
CA ALA A 46 -14.82 -12.40 -16.98
C ALA A 46 -13.37 -11.91 -17.09
N PHE A 47 -13.17 -10.60 -17.31
CA PHE A 47 -11.85 -10.00 -17.34
C PHE A 47 -11.14 -10.09 -15.97
N ILE A 48 -11.81 -9.67 -14.89
CA ILE A 48 -11.21 -9.63 -13.54
C ILE A 48 -10.86 -11.04 -13.03
N LYS A 49 -11.65 -12.05 -13.39
CA LYS A 49 -11.43 -13.46 -13.04
C LYS A 49 -10.58 -14.22 -14.05
N HIS A 50 -10.20 -13.59 -15.17
CA HIS A 50 -9.39 -14.24 -16.19
C HIS A 50 -8.04 -14.67 -15.62
N GLU A 51 -7.71 -15.95 -15.76
CA GLU A 51 -6.47 -16.51 -15.23
C GLU A 51 -5.31 -16.23 -16.17
N ILE A 52 -4.28 -15.56 -15.64
CA ILE A 52 -3.04 -15.30 -16.36
C ILE A 52 -1.96 -16.22 -15.79
N PRO A 53 -1.45 -17.20 -16.58
CA PRO A 53 -0.30 -18.00 -16.19
C PRO A 53 0.99 -17.21 -16.42
N VAL A 54 1.83 -17.11 -15.38
CA VAL A 54 3.19 -16.59 -15.48
C VAL A 54 4.16 -17.74 -15.20
N GLN A 55 4.97 -18.07 -16.20
CA GLN A 55 5.97 -19.13 -16.11
C GLN A 55 7.36 -18.64 -16.49
N ILE A 56 8.30 -18.73 -15.56
CA ILE A 56 9.72 -18.42 -15.73
C ILE A 56 10.52 -19.59 -15.17
N GLY A 57 10.93 -20.51 -16.04
CA GLY A 57 11.58 -21.75 -15.62
C GLY A 57 10.73 -22.55 -14.62
N PRO A 58 11.23 -22.89 -13.41
CA PRO A 58 10.47 -23.60 -12.39
C PRO A 58 9.44 -22.72 -11.66
N PHE A 59 9.52 -21.41 -11.81
CA PHE A 59 8.50 -20.51 -11.27
C PHE A 59 7.27 -20.58 -12.18
N HIS A 60 6.18 -21.14 -11.66
CA HIS A 60 4.89 -21.22 -12.36
C HIS A 60 3.79 -20.82 -11.39
N GLU A 61 3.05 -19.77 -11.74
CA GLU A 61 1.93 -19.25 -10.96
C GLU A 61 0.77 -18.90 -11.90
N VAL A 62 -0.42 -19.40 -11.59
CA VAL A 62 -1.66 -19.11 -12.32
C VAL A 62 -2.59 -18.39 -11.37
N LYS A 63 -2.88 -17.13 -11.68
CA LYS A 63 -3.72 -16.28 -10.83
C LYS A 63 -4.67 -15.46 -11.69
N PRO A 64 -5.89 -15.18 -11.20
CA PRO A 64 -6.79 -14.25 -11.86
C PRO A 64 -6.18 -12.83 -11.91
N VAL A 65 -6.60 -12.02 -12.89
CA VAL A 65 -6.16 -10.61 -13.04
C VAL A 65 -6.19 -9.86 -11.71
N TYR A 66 -7.29 -9.95 -10.95
CA TYR A 66 -7.39 -9.31 -9.64
C TYR A 66 -6.27 -9.69 -8.68
N LYS A 67 -5.91 -10.97 -8.60
CA LYS A 67 -4.84 -11.42 -7.70
C LYS A 67 -3.47 -10.97 -8.18
N TRP A 68 -3.22 -10.87 -9.48
CA TRP A 68 -1.96 -10.28 -9.98
C TRP A 68 -1.85 -8.78 -9.66
N ILE A 69 -2.95 -8.05 -9.79
CA ILE A 69 -3.03 -6.64 -9.40
C ILE A 69 -2.75 -6.49 -7.90
N LYS A 70 -3.47 -7.26 -7.08
CA LYS A 70 -3.33 -7.26 -5.63
C LYS A 70 -1.92 -7.68 -5.19
N ASP A 71 -1.47 -8.87 -5.56
CA ASP A 71 -0.21 -9.42 -5.06
C ASP A 71 1.01 -8.74 -5.70
N GLY A 72 0.90 -8.26 -6.96
CA GLY A 72 1.98 -7.65 -7.72
C GLY A 72 2.07 -6.14 -7.55
N LEU A 73 1.01 -5.41 -7.90
CA LEU A 73 1.07 -3.94 -7.88
C LEU A 73 1.03 -3.39 -6.44
N MET A 74 0.31 -4.02 -5.51
CA MET A 74 0.34 -3.56 -4.12
C MET A 74 1.71 -3.77 -3.47
N ALA A 75 2.50 -4.75 -3.91
CA ALA A 75 3.88 -4.87 -3.42
C ALA A 75 4.72 -3.63 -3.79
N ILE A 76 4.49 -3.04 -4.96
CA ILE A 76 5.15 -1.79 -5.38
C ILE A 76 4.62 -0.60 -4.56
N PHE A 77 3.30 -0.52 -4.34
CA PHE A 77 2.71 0.49 -3.46
C PHE A 77 3.32 0.44 -2.05
N PHE A 78 3.33 -0.74 -1.42
CA PHE A 78 3.88 -0.93 -0.09
C PHE A 78 5.41 -0.78 -0.03
N PHE A 79 6.11 -0.97 -1.14
CA PHE A 79 7.51 -0.58 -1.25
C PHE A 79 7.67 0.94 -1.14
N VAL A 80 6.88 1.73 -1.88
CA VAL A 80 6.91 3.21 -1.79
C VAL A 80 6.51 3.68 -0.39
N VAL A 81 5.43 3.15 0.17
CA VAL A 81 5.01 3.44 1.55
C VAL A 81 6.11 3.09 2.55
N GLY A 82 6.79 1.95 2.36
CA GLY A 82 7.95 1.58 3.18
C GLY A 82 9.12 2.57 3.07
N LEU A 83 9.38 3.15 1.89
CA LEU A 83 10.42 4.17 1.71
C LEU A 83 10.06 5.45 2.47
N GLU A 84 8.79 5.87 2.38
CA GLU A 84 8.28 7.04 3.08
C GLU A 84 8.34 6.87 4.60
N ILE A 85 7.90 5.71 5.12
CA ILE A 85 8.03 5.37 6.54
C ILE A 85 9.48 5.43 6.99
N LYS A 86 10.39 4.81 6.24
CA LYS A 86 11.82 4.83 6.56
C LYS A 86 12.37 6.26 6.59
N HIS A 87 11.96 7.09 5.63
CA HIS A 87 12.33 8.50 5.60
C HIS A 87 11.82 9.25 6.83
N GLU A 88 10.55 9.08 7.17
CA GLU A 88 9.92 9.74 8.31
C GLU A 88 10.54 9.34 9.65
N ILE A 89 10.82 8.05 9.85
CA ILE A 89 11.48 7.54 11.07
C ILE A 89 12.90 8.12 11.23
N LEU A 90 13.65 8.24 10.13
CA LEU A 90 15.07 8.62 10.21
C LEU A 90 15.34 10.13 10.06
N ARG A 91 14.47 10.86 9.34
CA ARG A 91 14.68 12.27 8.98
C ARG A 91 13.45 13.16 9.18
N GLY A 92 12.26 12.59 9.34
CA GLY A 92 11.00 13.32 9.42
C GLY A 92 10.47 13.47 10.84
N GLU A 93 9.15 13.64 10.94
CA GLU A 93 8.43 13.93 12.19
C GLU A 93 8.32 12.69 13.10
N LEU A 94 8.45 11.49 12.54
CA LEU A 94 8.44 10.23 13.31
C LEU A 94 9.74 9.94 14.04
N SER A 95 10.79 10.71 13.79
CA SER A 95 12.07 10.57 14.48
C SER A 95 12.00 10.95 15.98
N ASN A 96 10.97 11.70 16.38
CA ASN A 96 10.73 12.06 17.78
C ASN A 96 9.67 11.14 18.43
N PRO A 97 10.04 10.23 19.36
CA PRO A 97 9.10 9.28 19.95
C PRO A 97 7.95 9.95 20.72
N ARG A 98 8.16 11.15 21.28
CA ARG A 98 7.09 11.89 21.96
C ARG A 98 6.05 12.43 20.98
N ARG A 99 6.45 12.78 19.75
CA ARG A 99 5.52 13.23 18.70
C ARG A 99 4.85 12.04 18.01
N LEU A 100 5.57 10.93 17.85
CA LEU A 100 5.07 9.67 17.28
C LEU A 100 3.98 9.00 18.14
N ALA A 101 4.04 9.16 19.47
CA ALA A 101 3.12 8.48 20.38
C ALA A 101 1.64 8.81 20.08
N LEU A 102 1.31 10.06 19.77
CA LEU A 102 -0.07 10.46 19.51
C LEU A 102 -0.64 9.84 18.22
N PRO A 103 0.00 9.95 17.03
CA PRO A 103 -0.44 9.25 15.82
C PRO A 103 -0.55 7.74 15.99
N VAL A 104 0.43 7.10 16.67
CA VAL A 104 0.42 5.64 16.85
C VAL A 104 -0.72 5.21 17.76
N LEU A 105 -0.94 5.88 18.88
CA LEU A 105 -2.08 5.57 19.77
C LEU A 105 -3.42 5.83 19.08
N ALA A 106 -3.51 6.90 18.28
CA ALA A 106 -4.68 7.19 17.48
C ALA A 106 -4.93 6.12 16.40
N ALA A 107 -3.89 5.62 15.74
CA ALA A 107 -4.00 4.52 14.76
C ALA A 107 -4.45 3.23 15.46
N ILE A 108 -3.80 2.85 16.57
CA ILE A 108 -4.18 1.65 17.34
C ILE A 108 -5.63 1.72 17.78
N GLY A 109 -6.08 2.88 18.31
CA GLY A 109 -7.49 3.10 18.64
C GLY A 109 -8.41 3.04 17.42
N GLY A 110 -7.96 3.65 16.31
CA GLY A 110 -8.63 3.68 15.01
C GLY A 110 -8.79 2.30 14.37
N MET A 111 -7.90 1.34 14.65
CA MET A 111 -8.02 -0.05 14.22
C MET A 111 -8.84 -0.88 15.21
N ALA A 112 -8.54 -0.76 16.51
CA ALA A 112 -9.10 -1.62 17.54
C ALA A 112 -10.61 -1.36 17.74
N ALA A 113 -11.04 -0.10 17.69
CA ALA A 113 -12.45 0.23 17.90
C ALA A 113 -13.36 -0.31 16.77
N PRO A 114 -13.10 -0.10 15.47
CA PRO A 114 -13.91 -0.69 14.40
C PRO A 114 -13.85 -2.22 14.39
N ALA A 115 -12.69 -2.82 14.66
CA ALA A 115 -12.55 -4.28 14.79
C ALA A 115 -13.45 -4.83 15.90
N LEU A 116 -13.42 -4.21 17.09
CA LEU A 116 -14.21 -4.65 18.23
C LEU A 116 -15.71 -4.48 17.97
N VAL A 117 -16.13 -3.35 17.37
CA VAL A 117 -17.52 -3.13 16.98
C VAL A 117 -17.98 -4.20 15.99
N TYR A 118 -17.17 -4.53 14.99
CA TYR A 118 -17.48 -5.59 14.03
C TYR A 118 -17.66 -6.95 14.73
N LEU A 119 -16.73 -7.31 15.61
CA LEU A 119 -16.76 -8.59 16.34
C LEU A 119 -17.98 -8.68 17.25
N LEU A 120 -18.33 -7.60 17.96
CA LEU A 120 -19.51 -7.57 18.84
C LEU A 120 -20.81 -7.78 18.04
N ILE A 121 -20.91 -7.19 16.85
CA ILE A 121 -22.08 -7.34 15.97
C ILE A 121 -22.11 -8.75 15.34
N ASN A 122 -20.96 -9.31 14.97
CA ASN A 122 -20.85 -10.57 14.22
C ASN A 122 -20.54 -11.80 15.10
N ALA A 123 -20.67 -11.71 16.43
CA ALA A 123 -20.39 -12.81 17.34
C ALA A 123 -21.48 -13.90 17.37
N GLY A 124 -22.66 -13.65 16.80
CA GLY A 124 -23.78 -14.61 16.78
C GLY A 124 -23.56 -15.84 15.89
N ALA A 125 -24.42 -16.85 16.04
CA ALA A 125 -24.29 -18.15 15.34
C ALA A 125 -24.30 -18.07 13.80
N ASN A 126 -24.87 -16.99 13.23
CA ASN A 126 -24.88 -16.73 11.78
C ASN A 126 -23.94 -15.58 11.37
N GLY A 127 -23.09 -15.11 12.28
CA GLY A 127 -22.13 -14.04 12.02
C GLY A 127 -20.86 -14.54 11.34
N SER A 128 -20.10 -13.62 10.75
CA SER A 128 -18.79 -13.91 10.15
C SER A 128 -17.69 -13.20 10.94
N PRO A 129 -17.25 -13.73 12.10
CA PRO A 129 -16.27 -13.06 12.95
C PRO A 129 -14.92 -12.88 12.24
N GLN A 130 -14.60 -13.70 11.23
CA GLN A 130 -13.35 -13.61 10.47
C GLN A 130 -13.21 -12.31 9.66
N GLY A 131 -14.31 -11.60 9.39
CA GLY A 131 -14.28 -10.34 8.63
C GLY A 131 -13.81 -9.10 9.40
N TRP A 132 -13.43 -9.24 10.68
CA TRP A 132 -13.03 -8.14 11.54
C TRP A 132 -11.87 -7.25 11.06
N PRO A 133 -10.92 -7.69 10.19
CA PRO A 133 -9.90 -6.79 9.66
C PRO A 133 -10.43 -5.85 8.57
N THR A 134 -11.58 -6.16 7.97
CA THR A 134 -12.15 -5.33 6.89
C THR A 134 -12.35 -3.86 7.30
N PRO A 135 -12.96 -3.55 8.46
CA PRO A 135 -13.15 -2.17 8.90
C PRO A 135 -11.90 -1.50 9.50
N THR A 136 -10.75 -2.18 9.59
CA THR A 136 -9.53 -1.61 10.19
C THR A 136 -8.63 -0.89 9.19
N ALA A 137 -8.90 -1.01 7.89
CA ALA A 137 -8.08 -0.40 6.85
C ALA A 137 -8.66 0.96 6.43
N THR A 138 -7.80 1.96 6.25
CA THR A 138 -8.18 3.32 5.85
C THR A 138 -7.52 3.68 4.52
N ASP A 139 -8.29 3.94 3.46
CA ASP A 139 -7.72 4.39 2.18
C ASP A 139 -7.28 5.87 2.28
N ILE A 140 -5.97 6.08 2.40
CA ILE A 140 -5.35 7.40 2.53
C ILE A 140 -5.64 8.32 1.34
N ALA A 141 -5.61 7.79 0.12
CA ALA A 141 -5.76 8.57 -1.10
C ALA A 141 -7.20 9.07 -1.23
N PHE A 142 -8.18 8.23 -0.88
CA PHE A 142 -9.57 8.67 -0.80
C PHE A 142 -9.81 9.63 0.37
N ALA A 143 -9.25 9.34 1.55
CA ALA A 143 -9.42 10.20 2.73
C ALA A 143 -8.88 11.62 2.51
N LEU A 144 -7.68 11.75 1.93
CA LEU A 144 -7.08 13.04 1.63
C LEU A 144 -7.83 13.79 0.51
N ALA A 145 -8.32 13.08 -0.51
CA ALA A 145 -9.16 13.68 -1.55
C ALA A 145 -10.49 14.22 -0.99
N ALA A 146 -11.18 13.41 -0.17
CA ALA A 146 -12.40 13.83 0.50
C ALA A 146 -12.16 15.01 1.44
N LEU A 147 -11.06 15.00 2.19
CA LEU A 147 -10.67 16.08 3.09
C LEU A 147 -10.28 17.36 2.36
N ALA A 148 -9.64 17.26 1.19
CA ALA A 148 -9.30 18.41 0.37
C ALA A 148 -10.57 19.15 -0.11
N VAL A 149 -11.65 18.41 -0.40
CA VAL A 149 -12.96 18.96 -0.78
C VAL A 149 -13.74 19.47 0.43
N ALA A 150 -13.84 18.67 1.50
CA ALA A 150 -14.67 18.98 2.67
C ALA A 150 -14.04 20.00 3.62
N ALA A 151 -12.70 20.03 3.72
CA ALA A 151 -11.95 20.87 4.65
C ALA A 151 -10.79 21.62 3.95
N PRO A 152 -11.07 22.49 2.96
CA PRO A 152 -10.04 23.17 2.18
C PRO A 152 -9.13 24.08 3.03
N ARG A 153 -9.61 24.54 4.20
CA ARG A 153 -8.91 25.43 5.12
C ARG A 153 -8.12 24.73 6.22
N LEU A 154 -7.92 23.42 6.13
CA LEU A 154 -7.19 22.67 7.16
C LEU A 154 -5.78 23.26 7.39
N PRO A 155 -5.32 23.43 8.64
CA PRO A 155 -3.93 23.77 8.93
C PRO A 155 -2.96 22.73 8.39
N SER A 156 -1.77 23.15 7.93
CA SER A 156 -0.75 22.25 7.36
C SER A 156 -0.31 21.17 8.36
N SER A 157 -0.24 21.51 9.65
CA SER A 157 0.11 20.57 10.72
C SER A 157 -0.90 19.42 10.87
N LEU A 158 -2.20 19.69 10.71
CA LEU A 158 -3.24 18.66 10.75
C LEU A 158 -3.17 17.74 9.53
N ARG A 159 -2.82 18.25 8.35
CA ARG A 159 -2.63 17.41 7.16
C ARG A 159 -1.47 16.44 7.34
N ILE A 160 -0.34 16.93 7.85
CA ILE A 160 0.83 16.09 8.15
C ILE A 160 0.47 15.04 9.20
N PHE A 161 -0.23 15.43 10.28
CA PHE A 161 -0.71 14.49 11.29
C PHE A 161 -1.60 13.38 10.70
N LEU A 162 -2.55 13.73 9.82
CA LEU A 162 -3.44 12.75 9.19
C LEU A 162 -2.71 11.84 8.21
N LEU A 163 -1.74 12.36 7.45
CA LEU A 163 -0.87 11.57 6.58
C LEU A 163 -0.09 10.55 7.43
N THR A 164 0.53 11.00 8.52
CA THR A 164 1.26 10.13 9.46
C THR A 164 0.36 9.07 10.10
N LEU A 165 -0.84 9.46 10.53
CA LEU A 165 -1.84 8.56 11.12
C LEU A 165 -2.21 7.45 10.13
N ALA A 166 -2.53 7.80 8.89
CA ALA A 166 -2.94 6.86 7.85
C ALA A 166 -1.81 5.90 7.46
N ILE A 167 -0.58 6.39 7.35
CA ILE A 167 0.59 5.53 7.10
C ILE A 167 0.77 4.50 8.23
N ALA A 168 0.62 4.93 9.49
CA ALA A 168 0.72 4.03 10.64
C ALA A 168 -0.40 2.97 10.66
N ASP A 169 -1.62 3.39 10.32
CA ASP A 169 -2.80 2.53 10.20
C ASP A 169 -2.64 1.47 9.11
N ASP A 170 -2.22 1.86 7.90
CA ASP A 170 -1.98 0.96 6.76
C ASP A 170 -0.89 -0.08 7.05
N LEU A 171 0.22 0.34 7.66
CA LEU A 171 1.28 -0.58 8.05
C LEU A 171 0.80 -1.55 9.14
N GLY A 172 0.06 -1.02 10.13
CA GLY A 172 -0.55 -1.81 11.19
C GLY A 172 -1.48 -2.87 10.61
N ALA A 173 -2.37 -2.48 9.71
CA ALA A 173 -3.33 -3.36 9.06
C ALA A 173 -2.63 -4.44 8.22
N VAL A 174 -1.62 -4.07 7.42
CA VAL A 174 -0.85 -5.07 6.64
C VAL A 174 -0.10 -6.04 7.52
N ALA A 175 0.56 -5.56 8.58
CA ALA A 175 1.28 -6.43 9.51
C ALA A 175 0.31 -7.39 10.22
N LEU A 176 -0.83 -6.87 10.66
CA LEU A 176 -1.88 -7.63 11.35
C LEU A 176 -2.48 -8.71 10.45
N ILE A 177 -2.85 -8.37 9.21
CA ILE A 177 -3.36 -9.31 8.21
C ILE A 177 -2.28 -10.36 7.89
N ALA A 178 -1.02 -9.96 7.72
CA ALA A 178 0.07 -10.88 7.43
C ALA A 178 0.31 -11.89 8.56
N ILE A 179 0.20 -11.48 9.84
CA ILE A 179 0.42 -12.38 10.98
C ILE A 179 -0.78 -13.30 11.19
N LEU A 180 -2.00 -12.79 11.08
CA LEU A 180 -3.21 -13.51 11.49
C LEU A 180 -3.87 -14.32 10.38
N PHE A 181 -3.64 -13.97 9.10
CA PHE A 181 -4.29 -14.62 7.95
C PHE A 181 -3.31 -15.43 7.09
N THR A 182 -2.12 -15.72 7.59
CA THR A 182 -1.18 -16.64 6.93
C THR A 182 -1.39 -18.04 7.47
N SER A 183 -1.93 -18.94 6.65
CA SER A 183 -2.30 -20.31 7.06
C SER A 183 -1.27 -21.37 6.66
N ASP A 184 -0.67 -21.25 5.47
CA ASP A 184 0.25 -22.25 4.90
C ASP A 184 1.55 -21.57 4.44
N VAL A 185 2.59 -21.61 5.28
CA VAL A 185 3.88 -21.01 4.95
C VAL A 185 4.83 -22.04 4.37
N ASN A 186 5.24 -21.84 3.11
CA ASN A 186 6.38 -22.58 2.57
C ASN A 186 7.69 -21.95 3.08
N LEU A 187 8.31 -22.61 4.06
CA LEU A 187 9.53 -22.16 4.71
C LEU A 187 10.74 -22.03 3.76
N TYR A 188 10.83 -22.87 2.73
CA TYR A 188 11.91 -22.78 1.74
C TYR A 188 11.78 -21.50 0.92
N ALA A 189 10.57 -21.20 0.45
CA ALA A 189 10.28 -19.96 -0.26
C ALA A 189 10.48 -18.74 0.66
N LEU A 190 10.04 -18.82 1.92
CA LEU A 190 10.29 -17.77 2.90
C LEU A 190 11.78 -17.51 3.14
N GLY A 191 12.59 -18.57 3.24
CA GLY A 191 14.05 -18.48 3.33
C GLY A 191 14.66 -17.80 2.10
N GLY A 192 14.15 -18.09 0.90
CA GLY A 192 14.54 -17.40 -0.34
C GLY A 192 14.21 -15.91 -0.32
N ALA A 193 13.02 -15.52 0.17
CA ALA A 193 12.66 -14.12 0.33
C ALA A 193 13.57 -13.41 1.34
N ALA A 194 13.80 -14.03 2.50
CA ALA A 194 14.70 -13.51 3.53
C ALA A 194 16.14 -13.36 3.02
N ALA A 195 16.64 -14.31 2.22
CA ALA A 195 17.95 -14.23 1.60
C ALA A 195 18.05 -13.08 0.58
N ALA A 196 17.02 -12.87 -0.25
CA ALA A 196 16.98 -11.75 -1.18
C ALA A 196 16.99 -10.40 -0.46
N ILE A 197 16.18 -10.24 0.60
CA ILE A 197 16.16 -9.04 1.44
C ILE A 197 17.50 -8.87 2.19
N GLY A 198 18.06 -9.94 2.74
CA GLY A 198 19.36 -9.93 3.40
C GLY A 198 20.48 -9.51 2.45
N LEU A 199 20.44 -9.98 1.21
CA LEU A 199 21.39 -9.57 0.18
C LEU A 199 21.24 -8.08 -0.18
N MET A 200 20.01 -7.56 -0.27
CA MET A 200 19.77 -6.12 -0.41
C MET A 200 20.35 -5.33 0.76
N ALA A 201 20.14 -5.80 1.99
CA ALA A 201 20.64 -5.16 3.21
C ALA A 201 22.17 -5.14 3.25
N LEU A 202 22.84 -6.25 2.91
CA LEU A 202 24.30 -6.32 2.83
C LEU A 202 24.82 -5.35 1.76
N MET A 203 24.22 -5.37 0.58
CA MET A 203 24.63 -4.51 -0.52
C MET A 203 24.29 -3.03 -0.30
N SER A 204 23.36 -2.72 0.60
CA SER A 204 23.05 -1.34 1.00
C SER A 204 24.25 -0.63 1.65
N GLN A 205 25.18 -1.40 2.22
CA GLN A 205 26.42 -0.87 2.81
C GLN A 205 27.40 -0.38 1.74
N TRP A 206 27.33 -0.93 0.53
CA TRP A 206 28.16 -0.50 -0.60
C TRP A 206 27.43 0.57 -1.41
N LYS A 207 27.89 1.82 -1.28
CA LYS A 207 27.31 3.00 -1.93
C LYS A 207 27.31 2.97 -3.48
N THR A 208 27.83 1.91 -4.11
CA THR A 208 27.96 1.75 -5.56
C THR A 208 26.96 0.76 -6.17
N ALA A 209 26.14 0.06 -5.38
CA ALA A 209 25.18 -0.92 -5.92
C ALA A 209 24.21 -0.27 -6.95
N PRO A 210 24.02 -0.82 -8.15
CA PRO A 210 23.18 -0.20 -9.17
C PRO A 210 21.69 -0.25 -8.79
N TYR A 211 20.86 0.67 -9.29
CA TYR A 211 19.41 0.67 -8.99
C TYR A 211 18.72 -0.62 -9.45
N LEU A 212 19.16 -1.18 -10.58
CA LEU A 212 18.69 -2.44 -11.11
C LEU A 212 18.91 -3.61 -10.14
N PHE A 213 19.95 -3.55 -9.31
CA PHE A 213 20.21 -4.57 -8.30
C PHE A 213 19.12 -4.59 -7.21
N TYR A 214 18.72 -3.42 -6.71
CA TYR A 214 17.61 -3.32 -5.75
C TYR A 214 16.29 -3.79 -6.36
N ALA A 215 16.02 -3.41 -7.61
CA ALA A 215 14.82 -3.84 -8.33
C ALA A 215 14.79 -5.36 -8.54
N ALA A 216 15.91 -5.96 -8.95
CA ALA A 216 16.03 -7.40 -9.14
C ALA A 216 15.86 -8.18 -7.83
N CYS A 217 16.50 -7.73 -6.75
CA CYS A 217 16.34 -8.39 -5.45
C CYS A 217 14.93 -8.19 -4.87
N PHE A 218 14.30 -7.04 -5.09
CA PHE A 218 12.90 -6.82 -4.73
C PHE A 218 11.98 -7.78 -5.49
N ALA A 219 12.17 -7.93 -6.81
CA ALA A 219 11.40 -8.88 -7.62
C ALA A 219 11.61 -10.33 -7.17
N LEU A 220 12.84 -10.72 -6.78
CA LEU A 220 13.12 -12.04 -6.21
C LEU A 220 12.42 -12.23 -4.86
N ALA A 221 12.54 -11.26 -3.94
CA ALA A 221 11.87 -11.31 -2.64
C ALA A 221 10.35 -11.42 -2.80
N TRP A 222 9.77 -10.66 -3.73
CA TRP A 222 8.36 -10.72 -4.08
C TRP A 222 7.96 -12.10 -4.62
N ALA A 223 8.69 -12.66 -5.58
CA ALA A 223 8.39 -13.97 -6.17
C ALA A 223 8.45 -15.10 -5.13
N PHE A 224 9.43 -15.03 -4.23
CA PHE A 224 9.55 -15.96 -3.11
C PHE A 224 8.44 -15.78 -2.06
N CYS A 225 8.03 -14.54 -1.75
CA CYS A 225 6.87 -14.29 -0.88
C CYS A 225 5.57 -14.82 -1.51
N LEU A 226 5.40 -14.64 -2.82
CA LEU A 226 4.24 -15.17 -3.54
C LEU A 226 4.16 -16.70 -3.41
N LYS A 227 5.30 -17.39 -3.50
CA LYS A 227 5.41 -18.84 -3.29
C LYS A 227 5.34 -19.28 -1.82
N SER A 228 5.67 -18.39 -0.89
CA SER A 228 5.68 -18.71 0.54
C SER A 228 4.31 -18.63 1.18
N GLY A 229 3.31 -18.06 0.51
CA GLY A 229 1.98 -17.82 1.08
C GLY A 229 1.93 -16.60 2.00
N VAL A 230 3.06 -15.91 2.20
CA VAL A 230 3.12 -14.65 2.96
C VAL A 230 2.64 -13.51 2.08
N ASN A 231 2.01 -12.52 2.70
CA ASN A 231 1.57 -11.31 2.02
C ASN A 231 2.75 -10.60 1.31
N THR A 232 2.65 -10.45 -0.01
CA THR A 232 3.68 -9.83 -0.85
C THR A 232 3.89 -8.34 -0.55
N SER A 233 2.90 -7.66 0.03
CA SER A 233 3.04 -6.29 0.53
C SER A 233 4.13 -6.17 1.59
N LEU A 234 4.30 -7.19 2.43
CA LEU A 234 5.36 -7.22 3.44
C LEU A 234 6.75 -7.27 2.80
N ALA A 235 6.89 -7.94 1.65
CA ALA A 235 8.13 -7.92 0.87
C ALA A 235 8.48 -6.52 0.39
N GLY A 236 7.46 -5.75 -0.02
CA GLY A 236 7.59 -4.32 -0.36
C GLY A 236 8.17 -3.51 0.79
N VAL A 237 7.52 -3.56 1.95
CA VAL A 237 7.97 -2.82 3.14
C VAL A 237 9.37 -3.27 3.56
N ALA A 238 9.63 -4.59 3.64
CA ALA A 238 10.92 -5.12 4.05
C ALA A 238 12.04 -4.71 3.09
N ALA A 239 11.81 -4.76 1.78
CA ALA A 239 12.78 -4.31 0.78
C ALA A 239 13.06 -2.81 0.91
N ALA A 240 12.03 -2.00 1.12
CA ALA A 240 12.18 -0.56 1.32
C ALA A 240 13.05 -0.22 2.54
N MET A 241 12.91 -0.99 3.63
CA MET A 241 13.74 -0.84 4.83
C MET A 241 15.24 -1.03 4.57
N THR A 242 15.63 -1.73 3.49
CA THR A 242 17.04 -1.92 3.12
C THR A 242 17.63 -0.81 2.26
N VAL A 243 16.80 0.05 1.64
CA VAL A 243 17.28 1.04 0.66
C VAL A 243 18.01 2.21 1.36
N PRO A 244 19.25 2.58 0.97
CA PRO A 244 19.99 3.67 1.60
C PRO A 244 19.32 5.05 1.46
N ILE A 245 19.34 5.84 2.54
CA ILE A 245 18.86 7.24 2.54
C ILE A 245 19.92 8.18 1.96
N ASP A 246 21.16 8.06 2.43
CA ASP A 246 22.17 9.06 2.13
C ASP A 246 22.62 8.98 0.67
N PRO A 247 22.95 10.13 0.05
CA PRO A 247 23.37 10.17 -1.33
C PRO A 247 24.72 9.49 -1.54
N ARG A 248 24.85 8.86 -2.72
CA ARG A 248 26.08 8.15 -3.12
C ARG A 248 27.25 9.11 -3.35
N LYS A 249 26.94 10.34 -3.79
CA LYS A 249 27.89 11.42 -4.04
C LYS A 249 27.35 12.73 -3.44
N PRO A 250 28.22 13.62 -2.92
CA PRO A 250 27.80 14.96 -2.52
C PRO A 250 27.06 15.68 -3.66
N GLY A 251 25.97 16.37 -3.34
CA GLY A 251 25.16 17.10 -4.31
C GLY A 251 24.20 16.26 -5.18
N HIS A 252 24.14 14.94 -4.97
CA HIS A 252 23.16 14.07 -5.63
C HIS A 252 22.05 13.67 -4.64
N GLU A 253 20.95 13.13 -5.16
CA GLU A 253 19.89 12.58 -4.33
C GLU A 253 20.19 11.17 -3.83
N GLY A 254 19.64 10.85 -2.66
CA GLY A 254 19.69 9.52 -2.05
C GLY A 254 18.96 8.46 -2.88
N PRO A 255 19.40 7.19 -2.87
CA PRO A 255 18.67 6.11 -3.52
C PRO A 255 17.21 5.99 -3.08
N LEU A 256 16.94 6.14 -1.78
CA LEU A 256 15.57 6.15 -1.25
C LEU A 256 14.73 7.24 -1.90
N LYS A 257 15.24 8.48 -1.88
CA LYS A 257 14.53 9.64 -2.43
C LYS A 257 14.26 9.48 -3.92
N HIS A 258 15.26 8.99 -4.67
CA HIS A 258 15.13 8.71 -6.09
C HIS A 258 14.02 7.69 -6.40
N PHE A 259 13.98 6.55 -5.69
CA PHE A 259 12.93 5.56 -5.88
C PHE A 259 11.54 6.10 -5.50
N MET A 260 11.46 6.83 -4.38
CA MET A 260 10.21 7.43 -3.91
C MET A 260 9.63 8.39 -4.95
N GLU A 261 10.41 9.37 -5.42
CA GLU A 261 9.95 10.36 -6.42
C GLU A 261 9.68 9.72 -7.79
N SER A 262 10.48 8.73 -8.20
CA SER A 262 10.31 8.09 -9.51
C SER A 262 9.09 7.18 -9.56
N LEU A 263 8.75 6.50 -8.46
CA LEU A 263 7.63 5.56 -8.41
C LEU A 263 6.30 6.22 -8.03
N HIS A 264 6.34 7.34 -7.27
CA HIS A 264 5.13 8.00 -6.78
C HIS A 264 4.08 8.31 -7.86
N PRO A 265 4.42 8.84 -9.05
CA PRO A 265 3.41 9.09 -10.10
C PRO A 265 2.74 7.80 -10.60
N TYR A 266 3.50 6.72 -10.76
CA TYR A 266 2.94 5.43 -11.19
C TYR A 266 2.04 4.83 -10.12
N VAL A 267 2.43 4.97 -8.85
CA VAL A 267 1.60 4.53 -7.73
C VAL A 267 0.26 5.26 -7.72
N ALA A 268 0.31 6.59 -7.77
CA ALA A 268 -0.84 7.46 -7.64
C ALA A 268 -1.80 7.40 -8.84
N PHE A 269 -1.28 7.31 -10.07
CA PHE A 269 -2.08 7.45 -11.30
C PHE A 269 -2.33 6.14 -12.05
N LEU A 270 -1.62 5.06 -11.72
CA LEU A 270 -1.79 3.76 -12.37
C LEU A 270 -2.12 2.66 -11.38
N ILE A 271 -1.27 2.43 -10.39
CA ILE A 271 -1.41 1.26 -9.48
C ILE A 271 -2.67 1.38 -8.63
N LEU A 272 -2.85 2.48 -7.90
CA LEU A 272 -4.00 2.66 -7.02
C LEU A 272 -5.33 2.67 -7.79
N PRO A 273 -5.49 3.42 -8.90
CA PRO A 273 -6.71 3.37 -9.69
C PRO A 273 -7.01 1.99 -10.27
N LEU A 274 -6.00 1.26 -10.74
CA LEU A 274 -6.19 -0.08 -11.30
C LEU A 274 -6.53 -1.12 -10.21
N PHE A 275 -5.94 -0.98 -9.02
CA PHE A 275 -6.34 -1.74 -7.85
C PHE A 275 -7.79 -1.45 -7.45
N ALA A 276 -8.18 -0.18 -7.33
CA ALA A 276 -9.54 0.20 -7.00
C ALA A 276 -10.54 -0.28 -8.05
N PHE A 277 -10.21 -0.17 -9.34
CA PHE A 277 -11.04 -0.69 -10.41
C PHE A 277 -11.26 -2.20 -10.27
N ALA A 278 -10.21 -2.97 -9.95
CA ALA A 278 -10.33 -4.41 -9.82
C ALA A 278 -11.00 -4.86 -8.52
N ALA A 279 -10.87 -4.07 -7.44
CA ALA A 279 -11.36 -4.41 -6.10
C ALA A 279 -12.78 -3.92 -5.79
N ALA A 280 -13.20 -2.80 -6.35
CA ALA A 280 -14.44 -2.12 -5.97
C ALA A 280 -15.69 -2.64 -6.70
N GLY A 281 -15.54 -3.39 -7.80
CA GLY A 281 -16.70 -3.87 -8.57
C GLY A 281 -17.43 -5.03 -7.90
N PHE A 282 -18.49 -4.72 -7.16
CA PHE A 282 -19.44 -5.70 -6.61
C PHE A 282 -20.82 -5.55 -7.26
N SER A 283 -21.58 -6.65 -7.33
CA SER A 283 -22.92 -6.68 -7.93
C SER A 283 -24.02 -6.56 -6.88
N PHE A 284 -25.04 -5.76 -7.17
CA PHE A 284 -26.28 -5.67 -6.38
C PHE A 284 -27.31 -6.74 -6.77
N GLN A 285 -27.09 -7.47 -7.87
CA GLN A 285 -27.99 -8.52 -8.31
C GLN A 285 -28.00 -9.67 -7.29
N GLY A 286 -29.18 -10.04 -6.80
CA GLY A 286 -29.34 -11.08 -5.78
C GLY A 286 -29.35 -10.57 -4.33
N LEU A 287 -29.22 -9.27 -4.09
CA LEU A 287 -29.50 -8.68 -2.77
C LEU A 287 -31.01 -8.65 -2.53
N SER A 288 -31.56 -9.70 -1.92
CA SER A 288 -32.87 -9.62 -1.30
C SER A 288 -32.73 -8.96 0.07
N LEU A 289 -33.22 -7.74 0.22
CA LEU A 289 -33.52 -7.22 1.56
C LEU A 289 -34.70 -8.03 2.08
N SER A 290 -34.43 -9.11 2.81
CA SER A 290 -35.45 -9.78 3.60
C SER A 290 -35.81 -8.82 4.74
N THR A 291 -36.83 -8.00 4.51
CA THR A 291 -37.54 -7.25 5.56
C THR A 291 -38.23 -8.20 6.51
#